data_AF-A0A165C898-F1
#
_entry.id   AF-A0A165C898-F1
#
_cell.length_a   1.000
_cell.length_b   1.000
_cell.length_c   1.000
_cell.angle_alpha   90.00
_cell.angle_beta   90.00
_cell.angle_gamma   90.00
#
_symmetry.space_group_name_H-M   'P 1'
#
loop_
_entity.id
_entity.type
_entity.pdbx_description
1 polymer ?
#
loop_
_entity_poly.entity_id
_entity_poly.type
_entity_poly.pdbx_seq_one_letter_code
_entity_poly.pdbx_strand_id
1 'polypeptide(L)'
;YLGPYIVVKRHSGGAYTLADLDGSVFRHTIARFRVIPYLSRKDLSGAIETVLRNLDNADYADGIDQGMATVEEVVESDIEGLDNTGIGADIAEDEEEDIDAADPETVELIEGPERRIEA
;
A
#
# COMPACT_ATOMS: atom_id res chain seq x y z
N TYR A 1 4.26 7.97 5.32
CA TYR A 1 3.89 8.29 3.93
C TYR A 1 4.99 7.77 3.03
N LEU A 2 4.65 7.08 1.93
CA LEU A 2 5.61 6.91 0.83
C LEU A 2 5.80 8.28 0.16
N GLY A 3 6.96 8.53 -0.42
CA GLY A 3 7.46 9.87 -0.79
C GLY A 3 6.50 10.74 -1.63
N PRO A 4 6.86 12.01 -1.85
CA PRO A 4 6.09 12.85 -2.76
C PRO A 4 6.12 12.23 -4.17
N TYR A 5 4.94 12.13 -4.78
CA TYR A 5 4.77 11.69 -6.17
C TYR A 5 4.13 12.79 -7.00
N ILE A 6 4.36 12.74 -8.31
CA ILE A 6 3.76 13.64 -9.29
C ILE A 6 2.57 12.93 -9.94
N VAL A 7 1.41 13.60 -9.98
CA VAL A 7 0.23 13.07 -10.69
C VAL A 7 0.43 13.29 -12.18
N VAL A 8 0.46 12.19 -12.94
CA VAL A 8 0.60 12.21 -14.40
C VAL A 8 -0.76 12.25 -15.08
N LYS A 9 -1.70 11.41 -14.62
CA LYS A 9 -3.04 11.30 -15.19
C LYS A 9 -4.06 11.18 -14.07
N ARG A 10 -5.19 11.88 -14.23
CA ARG A 10 -6.39 11.72 -13.42
C ARG A 10 -7.43 10.93 -14.21
N HIS A 11 -7.95 9.87 -13.61
CA HIS A 11 -8.97 9.01 -14.21
C HIS A 11 -10.38 9.44 -13.81
N SER A 12 -11.40 9.03 -14.57
CA SER A 12 -12.80 9.44 -14.36
C SER A 12 -13.33 9.01 -12.98
N GLY A 13 -12.98 7.81 -12.52
CA GLY A 13 -13.28 7.28 -11.18
C GLY A 13 -12.48 7.91 -10.02
N GLY A 14 -11.71 8.97 -10.29
CA GLY A 14 -10.95 9.70 -9.28
C GLY A 14 -9.61 9.06 -8.88
N ALA A 15 -9.24 7.93 -9.47
CA ALA A 15 -7.90 7.36 -9.33
C ALA A 15 -6.84 8.20 -10.07
N TYR A 16 -5.58 8.01 -9.69
CA TYR A 16 -4.43 8.72 -10.26
C TYR A 16 -3.37 7.75 -10.75
N THR A 17 -2.77 8.06 -11.90
CA THR A 17 -1.46 7.51 -12.27
C THR A 17 -0.40 8.43 -11.71
N LEU A 18 0.56 7.87 -10.96
CA LEU A 18 1.61 8.60 -10.26
C LEU A 18 2.98 8.36 -10.90
N ALA A 19 3.88 9.30 -10.74
CA ALA A 19 5.30 9.17 -11.05
C ALA A 19 6.17 9.56 -9.86
N ASP A 20 7.28 8.85 -9.70
CA ASP A 20 8.35 9.23 -8.80
C ASP A 20 9.15 10.41 -9.40
N LEU A 21 9.90 11.11 -8.56
CA LEU A 21 10.62 12.33 -8.91
C LEU A 21 11.79 12.09 -9.88
N ASP A 22 12.23 10.85 -10.02
CA ASP A 22 13.20 10.40 -11.04
C ASP A 22 12.57 10.25 -12.44
N GLY A 23 11.23 10.39 -12.55
CA GLY A 23 10.46 10.21 -13.76
C GLY A 23 10.06 8.77 -14.06
N SER A 24 10.23 7.84 -13.11
CA SER A 24 9.64 6.51 -13.16
C SER A 24 8.14 6.61 -12.88
N VAL A 25 7.27 6.19 -13.81
CA VAL A 25 5.82 6.24 -13.60
C VAL A 25 5.30 4.85 -13.23
N PHE A 26 4.27 4.85 -12.39
CA PHE A 26 3.64 3.65 -11.89
C PHE A 26 2.79 3.00 -12.98
N ARG A 27 2.91 1.66 -13.09
CA ARG A 27 2.10 0.86 -14.02
C ARG A 27 0.64 0.70 -13.57
N HIS A 28 0.31 1.05 -12.34
CA HIS A 28 -1.01 0.87 -11.74
C HIS A 28 -1.57 2.21 -11.27
N THR A 29 -2.89 2.33 -11.23
CA THR A 29 -3.57 3.52 -10.70
C THR A 29 -3.76 3.43 -9.20
N ILE A 30 -3.63 4.56 -8.52
CA ILE A 30 -3.83 4.70 -7.07
C ILE A 30 -5.18 5.38 -6.80
N ALA A 31 -5.99 4.78 -5.93
CA ALA A 31 -7.30 5.33 -5.57
C ALA A 31 -7.19 6.69 -4.85
N ARG A 32 -8.15 7.59 -5.11
CA ARG A 32 -8.17 8.96 -4.59
C ARG A 32 -7.92 9.08 -3.09
N PHE A 33 -8.60 8.25 -2.30
CA PHE A 33 -8.58 8.32 -0.83
C PHE A 33 -7.24 7.88 -0.22
N ARG A 34 -6.34 7.30 -1.01
CA ARG A 34 -4.98 6.92 -0.59
C ARG A 34 -3.95 8.02 -0.85
N VAL A 35 -4.32 9.07 -1.58
CA VAL A 35 -3.42 10.16 -1.97
C VAL A 35 -3.68 11.39 -1.11
N ILE A 36 -2.61 11.91 -0.50
CA ILE A 36 -2.64 13.13 0.31
C ILE A 36 -1.90 14.23 -0.48
N PRO A 37 -2.50 15.42 -0.70
CA PRO A 37 -1.83 16.52 -1.37
C PRO A 37 -0.52 16.90 -0.68
N TYR A 38 0.55 17.03 -1.48
CA TYR A 38 1.87 17.37 -0.96
C TYR A 38 2.11 18.88 -1.05
N LEU A 39 2.35 19.51 0.09
CA LEU A 39 2.84 20.88 0.15
C LEU A 39 4.38 20.87 0.07
N SER A 40 4.91 21.25 -1.09
CA SER A 40 6.35 21.25 -1.30
C SER A 40 7.05 22.37 -0.52
N ARG A 41 8.20 22.03 0.08
CA ARG A 41 9.09 23.00 0.75
C ARG A 41 10.16 23.56 -0.19
N LYS A 42 10.32 22.96 -1.38
CA LYS A 42 11.33 23.32 -2.38
C LYS A 42 10.68 23.37 -3.76
N ASP A 43 11.36 24.02 -4.69
CA ASP A 43 10.96 23.98 -6.09
C ASP A 43 11.10 22.55 -6.65
N LEU A 44 10.04 22.08 -7.31
CA LEU A 44 9.94 20.75 -7.94
C LEU A 44 10.01 20.83 -9.46
N SER A 45 10.20 22.02 -10.04
CA SER A 45 10.16 22.23 -11.50
C SER A 45 11.08 21.29 -12.28
N GLY A 46 12.30 21.04 -11.79
CA GLY A 46 13.23 20.10 -12.45
C GLY A 46 12.79 18.63 -12.41
N ALA A 47 12.13 18.20 -11.33
CA ALA A 47 11.55 16.86 -11.24
C ALA A 47 10.35 16.74 -12.19
N ILE A 48 9.49 17.75 -12.23
CA ILE A 48 8.35 17.81 -13.18
C ILE A 48 8.84 17.74 -14.62
N GLU A 49 9.88 18.49 -14.98
CA GLU A 49 10.47 18.44 -16.31
C GLU A 49 11.00 17.04 -16.66
N THR A 50 11.65 16.37 -15.71
CA THR A 50 12.14 15.00 -15.88
C THR A 50 10.99 14.02 -16.16
N VAL A 51 9.91 14.12 -15.38
CA VAL A 51 8.70 13.30 -15.58
C VAL A 51 8.08 13.55 -16.96
N LEU A 52 7.94 14.82 -17.36
CA LEU A 52 7.37 15.18 -18.66
C LEU A 52 8.19 14.61 -19.83
N ARG A 53 9.52 14.67 -19.76
CA ARG A 53 10.41 14.10 -20.79
C ARG A 53 10.29 12.58 -20.89
N ASN A 54 10.07 11.89 -19.77
CA ASN A 54 9.96 10.44 -19.75
C ASN A 54 8.57 9.95 -20.20
N LEU A 55 7.53 10.78 -20.03
CA LEU A 55 6.16 10.44 -20.43
C LEU A 55 6.01 10.22 -21.93
N ASP A 56 6.77 10.94 -22.76
CA ASP A 56 6.74 10.78 -24.22
C ASP A 56 7.15 9.37 -24.67
N ASN A 57 7.88 8.63 -23.85
CA ASN A 57 8.44 7.31 -24.18
C ASN A 57 7.72 6.15 -23.49
N ALA A 58 6.72 6.44 -22.65
CA ALA A 58 6.30 5.47 -21.67
C ALA A 58 4.91 4.91 -21.95
N ASP A 59 4.88 3.63 -22.31
CA ASP A 59 3.68 2.83 -22.55
C ASP A 59 2.97 2.48 -21.23
N TYR A 60 2.34 3.46 -20.58
CA TYR A 60 1.44 3.18 -19.46
C TYR A 60 0.07 2.80 -20.02
N ALA A 61 -0.26 1.51 -19.91
CA ALA A 61 -1.52 0.96 -20.35
C ALA A 61 -2.69 1.78 -19.78
N ASP A 62 -3.49 2.38 -20.66
CA ASP A 62 -4.69 3.17 -20.35
C ASP A 62 -5.87 2.32 -19.82
N GLY A 63 -5.56 1.19 -19.18
CA GLY A 63 -6.48 0.07 -19.00
C GLY A 63 -7.39 0.14 -17.77
N ILE A 64 -7.45 1.26 -17.04
CA ILE A 64 -8.21 1.35 -15.77
C ILE A 64 -9.37 2.38 -15.86
N ASP A 65 -10.02 2.51 -17.02
CA ASP A 65 -11.33 3.19 -17.11
C ASP A 65 -12.48 2.21 -17.42
N GLN A 66 -12.19 0.90 -17.50
CA GLN A 66 -13.22 -0.15 -17.52
C GLN A 66 -13.49 -0.64 -16.09
N GLY A 67 -14.39 0.02 -15.35
CA GLY A 67 -15.01 -0.59 -14.18
C GLY A 67 -14.62 -0.06 -12.80
N MET A 68 -14.33 1.24 -12.66
CA MET A 68 -14.74 1.89 -11.41
C MET A 68 -16.28 1.94 -11.44
N ALA A 69 -16.92 0.97 -10.80
CA ALA A 69 -18.36 1.01 -10.56
C ALA A 69 -18.69 2.40 -9.99
N THR A 70 -19.53 3.15 -10.71
CA THR A 70 -20.24 4.25 -10.07
C THR A 70 -20.93 3.63 -8.87
N VAL A 71 -20.60 4.09 -7.66
CA VAL A 71 -21.45 3.81 -6.51
C VAL A 71 -22.77 4.46 -6.87
N GLU A 72 -23.71 3.67 -7.39
CA GLU A 72 -25.10 4.11 -7.45
C GLU A 72 -25.45 4.53 -6.03
N GLU A 73 -26.01 5.73 -5.93
CA GLU A 73 -26.59 6.25 -4.71
C GLU A 73 -27.46 5.15 -4.11
N VAL A 74 -27.02 4.56 -3.00
CA VAL A 74 -27.86 3.67 -2.19
C VAL A 74 -28.95 4.58 -1.65
N VAL A 75 -30.06 4.63 -2.36
CA VAL A 75 -31.32 5.10 -1.79
C VAL A 75 -31.58 4.14 -0.63
N GLU A 76 -31.40 4.63 0.59
CA GLU A 76 -31.78 3.94 1.82
C GLU A 76 -33.27 3.60 1.72
N SER A 77 -33.55 2.42 1.16
CA SER A 77 -34.84 1.78 1.18
C SER A 77 -34.62 0.51 1.99
N ASP A 78 -34.84 0.68 3.29
CA ASP A 78 -35.21 -0.34 4.27
C ASP A 78 -34.71 -1.76 3.96
N ILE A 79 -33.42 -2.02 4.26
CA ILE A 79 -32.91 -3.38 4.38
C ILE A 79 -33.39 -3.92 5.73
N GLU A 80 -34.65 -4.38 5.77
CA GLU A 80 -35.13 -5.25 6.84
C GLU A 80 -34.71 -6.70 6.55
N GLY A 81 -33.90 -7.28 7.46
CA GLY A 81 -33.91 -8.72 7.67
C GLY A 81 -32.86 -9.60 6.99
N LEU A 82 -31.67 -9.09 6.67
CA LEU A 82 -30.54 -9.99 6.39
C LEU A 82 -29.84 -10.37 7.70
N ASP A 83 -30.09 -11.59 8.15
CA ASP A 83 -29.30 -12.22 9.18
C ASP A 83 -27.84 -12.37 8.73
N ASN A 84 -26.92 -12.17 9.66
CA ASN A 84 -25.47 -12.25 9.44
C ASN A 84 -24.95 -13.70 9.40
N THR A 85 -25.84 -14.67 9.18
CA THR A 85 -25.52 -16.08 9.03
C THR A 85 -25.07 -16.37 7.61
N GLY A 86 -23.85 -15.96 7.27
CA GLY A 86 -23.34 -16.20 5.91
C GLY A 86 -21.84 -16.07 5.69
N ILE A 87 -21.02 -15.86 6.73
CA ILE A 87 -19.56 -15.98 6.65
C ILE A 87 -19.06 -16.74 7.89
N GLY A 88 -19.52 -17.98 8.03
CA GLY A 88 -18.81 -19.00 8.80
C GLY A 88 -18.03 -19.82 7.81
N ALA A 89 -16.85 -19.34 7.39
CA ALA A 89 -15.89 -20.19 6.72
C ALA A 89 -15.35 -21.15 7.78
N ASP A 90 -15.51 -22.44 7.53
CA ASP A 90 -15.11 -23.54 8.39
C ASP A 90 -13.60 -23.46 8.67
N ILE A 91 -13.22 -22.90 9.81
CA ILE A 91 -11.87 -23.08 10.35
C ILE A 91 -11.95 -24.40 11.11
N ALA A 92 -11.41 -25.45 10.50
CA ALA A 92 -11.16 -26.70 11.21
C ALA A 92 -10.28 -26.37 12.43
N GLU A 93 -10.72 -26.81 13.60
CA GLU A 93 -9.93 -26.77 14.82
C GLU A 93 -8.72 -27.70 14.60
N ASP A 94 -7.57 -27.13 14.25
CA ASP A 94 -6.30 -27.86 14.30
C ASP A 94 -5.99 -28.13 15.78
N GLU A 95 -5.80 -29.41 16.11
CA GLU A 95 -5.47 -29.90 17.44
C GLU A 95 -4.22 -29.19 18.00
N GLU A 96 -4.34 -28.60 19.19
CA GLU A 96 -3.19 -28.06 19.93
C GLU A 96 -2.20 -29.21 20.20
N GLU A 97 -1.03 -29.18 19.56
CA GLU A 97 0.06 -30.10 19.87
C GLU A 97 0.63 -29.72 21.25
N ASP A 98 0.51 -30.62 22.23
CA ASP A 98 1.07 -30.44 23.57
C ASP A 98 2.58 -30.23 23.49
N ILE A 99 3.01 -28.96 23.54
CA ILE A 99 4.42 -28.62 23.72
C ILE A 99 4.81 -28.97 25.16
N ASP A 100 5.42 -30.15 25.32
CA ASP A 100 6.03 -30.57 26.58
C ASP A 100 6.93 -29.45 27.11
N ALA A 101 6.63 -28.98 28.32
CA ALA A 101 7.33 -27.90 28.97
C ALA A 101 8.82 -28.25 29.12
N ALA A 102 9.66 -27.68 28.25
CA ALA A 102 11.11 -27.72 28.41
C ALA A 102 11.51 -26.94 29.67
N ASP A 103 12.23 -27.62 30.55
CA ASP A 103 12.83 -27.13 31.80
C ASP A 103 13.51 -25.76 31.61
N PRO A 104 13.21 -24.72 32.42
CA PRO A 104 13.69 -23.36 32.21
C PRO A 104 15.19 -23.10 32.42
N GLU A 105 16.06 -24.10 32.56
CA GLU A 105 17.50 -23.89 32.73
C GLU A 105 18.33 -24.29 31.50
N THR A 106 18.32 -23.46 30.46
CA THR A 106 19.51 -23.26 29.59
C THR A 106 19.42 -21.88 28.93
N VAL A 107 19.87 -20.85 29.64
CA VAL A 107 20.23 -19.57 29.01
C VAL A 107 21.70 -19.69 28.62
N GLU A 108 21.99 -20.10 27.39
CA GLU A 108 23.34 -19.89 26.85
C GLU A 108 23.52 -18.40 26.58
N LEU A 109 24.29 -17.77 27.47
CA LEU A 109 24.83 -16.43 27.32
C LEU A 109 25.70 -16.39 26.07
N ILE A 110 25.18 -15.82 24.98
CA ILE A 110 26.00 -15.47 23.83
C ILE A 110 26.79 -14.21 24.22
N GLU A 111 27.92 -14.39 24.90
CA GLU A 111 28.90 -13.34 25.15
C GLU A 111 29.48 -12.87 23.81
N GLY A 112 29.10 -11.66 23.38
CA GLY A 112 29.78 -10.95 22.29
C GLY A 112 31.21 -10.58 22.71
N PRO A 113 32.18 -10.54 21.76
CA PRO A 113 33.60 -10.50 22.09
C PRO A 113 34.00 -9.22 22.83
N GLU A 114 34.65 -9.43 23.97
CA GLU A 114 35.30 -8.41 24.79
C GLU A 114 36.24 -7.52 23.96
N ARG A 115 35.98 -6.21 23.91
CA ARG A 115 37.04 -5.25 23.58
C ARG A 115 37.76 -4.87 24.87
N ARG A 116 38.82 -5.61 25.17
CA ARG A 116 39.79 -5.27 26.22
C ARG A 116 40.67 -4.09 25.77
N ILE A 117 40.89 -3.21 26.73
CA ILE A 117 41.51 -1.88 26.69
C ILE A 117 43.05 -2.00 26.67
N GLU A 118 43.73 -1.11 25.96
CA GLU A 118 45.10 -0.62 26.23
C GLU A 118 45.10 0.88 25.84
N ALA A 119 45.78 1.84 26.47
CA ALA A 119 46.35 2.06 27.79
C ALA A 119 46.61 3.59 27.86
#